data_AF-A0A7W8KNP6-F1
#
_entry.id   AF-A0A7W8KNP6-F1
#
_cell.length_a   1.000
_cell.length_b   1.000
_cell.length_c   1.000
_cell.angle_alpha   90.00
_cell.angle_beta   90.00
_cell.angle_gamma   90.00
#
_symmetry.space_group_name_H-M   'P 1'
#
loop_
_entity.id
_entity.type
_entity.pdbx_description
1 polymer ?
#
loop_
_entity_poly.entity_id
_entity_poly.type
_entity_poly.pdbx_seq_one_letter_code
_entity_poly.pdbx_strand_id
1 'polypeptide(L)'
;MNALDNYFKLSENGTTVRTELLAGLTTFLTMAYIIFVNPSILGDAGMPKDSVFVATCLAAAIGTLIMGLYANYPIGLAPGMGLNAYFAYAVVKGMGFPWQAALGAVLISGCLFLVVSLLRVRELIIKSIPKSLRTAIPAGIGLFLAIISLKSAGIIAANPATFVTMGDLHQPAAVMAIIGFLVIVALDKMKVRGALLIGILLVTVLSFLFGGNHFSGVFAPPPSLAPTFLQLDVKGALSIGLLNVVLVFFLVELFDATGTLMGVAQRAGLMKEGKMDRLNKALMADSTAIVAGSLLGTSSTTAYIESAAGVQAGGRTGLTAVAIAVLFLLCLFIAPLAGVVPAYATAPALFFVACLMVRELVHIDWDDTTECVPAVITALVMPFTYSIANGLALGFISYAGLKLLTGRVKDVSVVIWIIAAIFLFKLIYLGE
;
A
#
# COMPACT_ATOMS: atom_id res chain seq x y z
N MET A 1 20.67 -8.07 32.99
CA MET A 1 20.03 -8.19 31.66
C MET A 1 19.22 -6.94 31.40
N ASN A 2 19.40 -6.30 30.23
CA ASN A 2 18.75 -5.03 29.90
C ASN A 2 17.23 -5.19 29.81
N ALA A 3 16.45 -4.21 30.29
CA ALA A 3 14.97 -4.24 30.22
C ALA A 3 14.45 -4.43 28.78
N LEU A 4 15.16 -3.85 27.80
CA LEU A 4 14.86 -4.03 26.37
C LEU A 4 15.09 -5.46 25.88
N ASP A 5 16.14 -6.14 26.39
CA ASP A 5 16.43 -7.52 26.03
C ASP A 5 15.33 -8.46 26.55
N ASN A 6 14.86 -8.24 27.78
CA ASN A 6 13.78 -9.04 28.37
C ASN A 6 12.44 -8.84 27.64
N TYR A 7 12.12 -7.61 27.23
CA TYR A 7 10.84 -7.31 26.57
C TYR A 7 10.80 -7.80 25.11
N PHE A 8 11.81 -7.42 24.32
CA PHE A 8 11.86 -7.77 22.90
C PHE A 8 12.44 -9.16 22.63
N LYS A 9 13.04 -9.78 23.66
CA LYS A 9 13.73 -11.09 23.58
C LYS A 9 14.88 -11.02 22.58
N LEU A 10 15.74 -10.00 22.68
CA LEU A 10 16.78 -9.73 21.68
C LEU A 10 17.77 -10.89 21.58
N SER A 11 18.25 -11.38 22.72
CA SER A 11 19.16 -12.52 22.83
C SER A 11 18.54 -13.82 22.28
N GLU A 12 17.25 -14.10 22.58
CA GLU A 12 16.54 -15.27 22.04
C GLU A 12 16.39 -15.20 20.51
N ASN A 13 16.25 -14.00 19.95
CA ASN A 13 16.12 -13.76 18.52
C ASN A 13 17.48 -13.53 17.82
N GLY A 14 18.60 -13.72 18.52
CA GLY A 14 19.95 -13.60 17.96
C GLY A 14 20.30 -12.20 17.45
N THR A 15 19.77 -11.14 18.06
CA THR A 15 19.95 -9.75 17.63
C THR A 15 20.49 -8.86 18.76
N THR A 16 20.87 -7.62 18.42
CA THR A 16 21.34 -6.61 19.39
C THR A 16 20.60 -5.30 19.18
N VAL A 17 20.59 -4.43 20.19
CA VAL A 17 20.01 -3.07 20.08
C VAL A 17 20.58 -2.32 18.87
N ARG A 18 21.90 -2.39 18.67
CA ARG A 18 22.55 -1.74 17.52
C ARG A 18 22.03 -2.29 16.19
N THR A 19 21.91 -3.61 16.07
CA THR A 19 21.38 -4.26 14.87
C THR A 19 19.95 -3.83 14.59
N GLU A 20 19.09 -3.82 15.60
CA GLU A 20 17.68 -3.41 15.47
C GLU A 20 17.53 -1.93 15.07
N LEU A 21 18.33 -1.03 15.65
CA LEU A 21 18.29 0.39 15.27
C LEU A 21 18.77 0.61 13.83
N LEU A 22 19.82 -0.09 13.39
CA LEU A 22 20.30 -0.03 12.01
C LEU A 22 19.32 -0.66 11.02
N ALA A 23 18.67 -1.76 11.41
CA ALA A 23 17.58 -2.37 10.66
C ALA A 23 16.40 -1.40 10.53
N GLY A 24 16.03 -0.73 11.61
CA GLY A 24 14.94 0.25 11.63
C GLY A 24 15.24 1.44 10.72
N LEU A 25 16.46 1.98 10.80
CA LEU A 25 16.91 3.03 9.86
C LEU A 25 16.88 2.55 8.41
N THR A 26 17.31 1.31 8.15
CA THR A 26 17.31 0.74 6.80
C THR A 26 15.90 0.61 6.24
N THR A 27 14.96 0.06 7.01
CA THR A 27 13.54 -0.03 6.62
C THR A 27 12.95 1.37 6.43
N PHE A 28 13.22 2.29 7.35
CA PHE A 28 12.74 3.66 7.27
C PHE A 28 13.19 4.32 5.95
N LEU A 29 14.48 4.25 5.61
CA LEU A 29 15.00 4.82 4.37
C LEU A 29 14.36 4.22 3.11
N THR A 30 14.00 2.93 3.14
CA THR A 30 13.31 2.28 2.02
C THR A 30 11.83 2.66 1.92
N MET A 31 11.17 3.01 3.03
CA MET A 31 9.75 3.40 3.03
C MET A 31 9.51 4.91 3.08
N ALA A 32 10.53 5.73 3.37
CA ALA A 32 10.42 7.17 3.56
C ALA A 32 9.82 7.92 2.36
N TYR A 33 9.83 7.31 1.17
CA TYR A 33 9.15 7.86 0.01
C TYR A 33 7.65 8.13 0.28
N ILE A 34 6.98 7.33 1.13
CA ILE A 34 5.55 7.48 1.41
C ILE A 34 5.19 8.86 1.96
N ILE A 35 6.14 9.49 2.65
CA ILE A 35 6.03 10.83 3.21
C ILE A 35 5.72 11.87 2.12
N PHE A 36 6.20 11.63 0.89
CA PHE A 36 5.98 12.50 -0.27
C PHE A 36 4.87 11.98 -1.17
N VAL A 37 4.82 10.66 -1.36
CA VAL A 37 3.89 10.04 -2.33
C VAL A 37 2.45 10.09 -1.82
N ASN A 38 2.20 9.79 -0.54
CA ASN A 38 0.83 9.77 -0.02
C ASN A 38 0.16 11.16 -0.03
N PRO A 39 0.81 12.24 0.43
CA PRO A 39 0.25 13.59 0.29
C PRO A 39 0.03 14.02 -1.15
N SER A 40 0.88 13.59 -2.09
CA SER A 40 0.67 13.86 -3.51
C SER A 40 -0.61 13.18 -4.02
N ILE A 41 -0.79 11.89 -3.75
CA ILE A 41 -1.95 11.10 -4.20
C ILE A 41 -3.25 11.60 -3.55
N LEU A 42 -3.29 11.75 -2.23
CA LEU A 42 -4.51 12.23 -1.55
C LEU A 42 -4.76 13.72 -1.81
N GLY A 43 -3.72 14.49 -2.12
CA GLY A 43 -3.85 15.86 -2.60
C GLY A 43 -4.61 15.95 -3.92
N ASP A 44 -4.42 14.99 -4.84
CA ASP A 44 -5.20 14.93 -6.08
C ASP A 44 -6.70 14.74 -5.79
N ALA A 45 -7.06 14.02 -4.72
CA ALA A 45 -8.43 13.87 -4.23
C ALA A 45 -9.02 15.15 -3.60
N GLY A 46 -8.23 16.21 -3.48
CA GLY A 46 -8.64 17.50 -2.89
C GLY A 46 -8.37 17.62 -1.40
N MET A 47 -7.59 16.71 -0.80
CA MET A 47 -7.20 16.81 0.61
C MET A 47 -6.03 17.80 0.79
N PRO A 48 -5.99 18.56 1.90
CA PRO A 48 -4.86 19.45 2.21
C PRO A 48 -3.55 18.66 2.39
N LYS A 49 -2.58 18.86 1.48
CA LYS A 49 -1.33 18.07 1.44
C LYS A 49 -0.53 18.12 2.74
N ASP A 50 -0.42 19.30 3.35
CA ASP A 50 0.33 19.48 4.59
C ASP A 50 -0.29 18.70 5.77
N SER A 51 -1.62 18.71 5.87
CA SER A 51 -2.33 17.93 6.89
C SER A 51 -2.24 16.42 6.62
N VAL A 52 -2.31 16.00 5.35
CA VAL A 52 -2.10 14.60 4.96
C VAL A 52 -0.67 14.15 5.27
N PHE A 53 0.34 14.99 5.07
CA PHE A 53 1.71 14.69 5.44
C PHE A 53 1.83 14.37 6.94
N VAL A 54 1.22 15.21 7.79
CA VAL A 54 1.20 14.99 9.24
C VAL A 54 0.42 13.73 9.58
N ALA A 55 -0.75 13.52 8.98
CA ALA A 55 -1.56 12.31 9.16
C ALA A 55 -0.79 11.04 8.76
N THR A 56 -0.03 11.10 7.66
CA THR A 56 0.80 9.99 7.15
C THR A 56 1.87 9.62 8.16
N CYS A 57 2.64 10.60 8.65
CA CYS A 57 3.71 10.37 9.60
C CYS A 57 3.17 9.86 10.96
N LEU A 58 2.07 10.44 11.45
CA LEU A 58 1.45 10.02 12.71
C LEU A 58 0.83 8.62 12.59
N ALA A 59 0.09 8.33 11.51
CA ALA A 59 -0.51 7.02 11.31
C ALA A 59 0.56 5.93 11.16
N ALA A 60 1.63 6.22 10.38
CA ALA A 60 2.77 5.31 10.25
C ALA A 60 3.47 5.08 11.59
N ALA A 61 3.70 6.14 12.37
CA ALA A 61 4.31 6.04 13.69
C ALA A 61 3.45 5.23 14.66
N ILE A 62 2.16 5.53 14.79
CA ILE A 62 1.23 4.84 15.69
C ILE A 62 1.12 3.37 15.29
N GLY A 63 0.84 3.08 14.02
CA GLY A 63 0.73 1.71 13.55
C GLY A 63 1.99 0.92 13.81
N THR A 64 3.13 1.46 13.36
CA THR A 64 4.43 0.79 13.51
C THR A 64 4.81 0.60 14.99
N LEU A 65 4.46 1.55 15.86
CA LEU A 65 4.69 1.42 17.30
C LEU A 65 3.85 0.30 17.90
N ILE A 66 2.58 0.17 17.51
CA ILE A 66 1.72 -0.95 17.93
C ILE A 66 2.30 -2.28 17.42
N MET A 67 2.75 -2.35 16.17
CA MET A 67 3.41 -3.56 15.64
C MET A 67 4.67 -3.92 16.44
N GLY A 68 5.47 -2.92 16.79
CA GLY A 68 6.68 -3.10 17.57
C GLY A 68 6.42 -3.54 19.00
N LEU A 69 5.56 -2.83 19.73
CA LEU A 69 5.33 -3.10 21.16
C LEU A 69 4.39 -4.29 21.37
N TYR A 70 3.28 -4.37 20.63
CA TYR A 70 2.26 -5.39 20.86
C TYR A 70 2.57 -6.72 20.14
N ALA A 71 2.91 -6.68 18.85
CA ALA A 71 3.18 -7.89 18.08
C ALA A 71 4.64 -8.34 18.18
N ASN A 72 5.56 -7.39 18.45
CA ASN A 72 7.00 -7.60 18.51
C ASN A 72 7.56 -8.20 17.20
N TYR A 73 7.21 -7.55 16.07
CA TYR A 73 7.75 -7.83 14.74
C TYR A 73 8.51 -6.64 14.15
N PRO A 74 9.56 -6.88 13.35
CA PRO A 74 10.39 -5.85 12.73
C PRO A 74 9.75 -5.27 11.44
N ILE A 75 8.46 -4.91 11.50
CA ILE A 75 7.67 -4.54 10.32
C ILE A 75 7.15 -3.13 10.47
N GLY A 76 7.44 -2.28 9.47
CA GLY A 76 6.89 -0.94 9.32
C GLY A 76 5.46 -0.98 8.79
N LEU A 77 4.62 -0.10 9.33
CA LEU A 77 3.26 0.16 8.86
C LEU A 77 3.20 1.61 8.35
N ALA A 78 2.57 1.82 7.21
CA ALA A 78 2.32 3.15 6.63
C ALA A 78 1.12 3.07 5.66
N PRO A 79 0.60 4.21 5.15
CA PRO A 79 -0.49 4.20 4.18
C PRO A 79 -0.20 3.30 2.97
N GLY A 80 -1.06 2.32 2.68
CA GLY A 80 -0.81 1.34 1.63
C GLY A 80 -0.86 1.95 0.23
N MET A 81 0.13 1.63 -0.61
CA MET A 81 0.25 2.21 -1.95
C MET A 81 -0.88 1.84 -2.90
N GLY A 82 -1.45 0.65 -2.79
CA GLY A 82 -2.67 0.32 -3.55
C GLY A 82 -3.91 1.03 -3.03
N LEU A 83 -4.00 1.17 -1.71
CA LEU A 83 -5.16 1.68 -0.99
C LEU A 83 -5.30 3.20 -1.12
N ASN A 84 -4.19 3.94 -1.11
CA ASN A 84 -4.22 5.39 -1.34
C ASN A 84 -4.59 5.74 -2.79
N ALA A 85 -4.11 4.98 -3.77
CA ALA A 85 -4.46 5.15 -5.18
C ALA A 85 -5.93 4.81 -5.43
N TYR A 86 -6.42 3.70 -4.84
CA TYR A 86 -7.84 3.37 -4.90
C TYR A 86 -8.71 4.49 -4.31
N PHE A 87 -8.35 4.98 -3.13
CA PHE A 87 -9.03 6.09 -2.47
C PHE A 87 -9.12 7.33 -3.39
N ALA A 88 -7.98 7.81 -3.88
CA ALA A 88 -7.94 9.08 -4.59
C ALA A 88 -8.53 8.98 -6.00
N TYR A 89 -8.16 7.94 -6.73
CA TYR A 89 -8.39 7.87 -8.17
C TYR A 89 -9.65 7.10 -8.54
N ALA A 90 -9.99 6.03 -7.82
CA ALA A 90 -11.20 5.26 -8.10
C ALA A 90 -12.41 5.82 -7.33
N VAL A 91 -12.30 6.01 -6.01
CA VAL A 91 -13.43 6.42 -5.18
C VAL A 91 -13.72 7.91 -5.32
N VAL A 92 -12.73 8.77 -5.09
CA VAL A 92 -12.97 10.22 -5.11
C VAL A 92 -13.08 10.76 -6.53
N LYS A 93 -12.10 10.50 -7.39
CA LYS A 93 -12.11 11.01 -8.77
C LYS A 93 -12.99 10.22 -9.71
N GLY A 94 -12.97 8.89 -9.63
CA GLY A 94 -13.71 8.01 -10.53
C GLY A 94 -15.22 8.03 -10.26
N MET A 95 -15.60 7.75 -9.02
CA MET A 95 -17.02 7.69 -8.61
C MET A 95 -17.59 9.05 -8.15
N GLY A 96 -16.74 10.07 -7.99
CA GLY A 96 -17.18 11.42 -7.60
C GLY A 96 -17.56 11.59 -6.13
N PHE A 97 -17.22 10.62 -5.26
CA PHE A 97 -17.51 10.74 -3.83
C PHE A 97 -16.60 11.78 -3.16
N PRO A 98 -17.11 12.54 -2.17
CA PRO A 98 -16.25 13.40 -1.37
C PRO A 98 -15.24 12.55 -0.57
N TRP A 99 -14.01 13.06 -0.42
CA TRP A 99 -12.95 12.34 0.29
C TRP A 99 -13.30 12.05 1.76
N GLN A 100 -14.18 12.85 2.37
CA GLN A 100 -14.73 12.62 3.71
C GLN A 100 -15.52 11.31 3.78
N ALA A 101 -16.37 11.03 2.79
CA ALA A 101 -17.12 9.79 2.72
C ALA A 101 -16.20 8.60 2.42
N ALA A 102 -15.18 8.80 1.58
CA ALA A 102 -14.15 7.79 1.35
C ALA A 102 -13.36 7.45 2.64
N LEU A 103 -13.03 8.45 3.48
CA LEU A 103 -12.42 8.21 4.80
C LEU A 103 -13.37 7.44 5.73
N GLY A 104 -14.66 7.75 5.68
CA GLY A 104 -15.69 6.99 6.39
C GLY A 104 -15.69 5.52 5.96
N ALA A 105 -15.56 5.23 4.67
CA ALA A 105 -15.46 3.86 4.17
C ALA A 105 -14.19 3.16 4.63
N VAL A 106 -13.04 3.84 4.64
CA VAL A 106 -11.78 3.31 5.21
C VAL A 106 -11.95 2.99 6.70
N LEU A 107 -12.60 3.86 7.47
CA LEU A 107 -12.87 3.62 8.90
C LEU A 107 -13.74 2.38 9.09
N ILE A 108 -14.84 2.26 8.34
CA ILE A 108 -15.73 1.08 8.41
C ILE A 108 -14.95 -0.18 8.02
N SER A 109 -14.15 -0.13 6.96
CA SER A 109 -13.28 -1.25 6.54
C SER A 109 -12.32 -1.66 7.65
N GLY A 110 -11.61 -0.70 8.25
CA GLY A 110 -10.69 -0.94 9.37
C GLY A 110 -11.39 -1.53 10.60
N CYS A 111 -12.61 -1.06 10.92
CA CYS A 111 -13.43 -1.63 11.98
C CYS A 111 -13.86 -3.07 11.67
N LEU A 112 -14.29 -3.36 10.44
CA LEU A 112 -14.62 -4.72 10.00
C LEU A 112 -13.39 -5.63 10.09
N PHE A 113 -12.23 -5.13 9.66
CA PHE A 113 -10.97 -5.85 9.72
C PHE A 113 -10.53 -6.14 11.16
N LEU A 114 -10.72 -5.17 12.06
CA LEU A 114 -10.48 -5.34 13.50
C LEU A 114 -11.41 -6.41 14.09
N VAL A 115 -12.71 -6.37 13.78
CA VAL A 115 -13.70 -7.36 14.23
C VAL A 115 -13.33 -8.76 13.73
N VAL A 116 -13.02 -8.90 12.45
CA VAL A 116 -12.63 -10.20 11.86
C VAL A 116 -11.32 -10.72 12.45
N SER A 117 -10.39 -9.82 12.79
CA SER A 117 -9.13 -10.16 13.48
C SER A 117 -9.36 -10.61 14.92
N LEU A 118 -10.29 -9.97 15.65
CA LEU A 118 -10.67 -10.35 17.02
C LEU A 118 -11.40 -11.70 17.07
N LEU A 119 -12.33 -11.93 16.13
CA LEU A 119 -13.09 -13.18 16.02
C LEU A 119 -12.27 -14.35 15.46
N ARG A 120 -11.00 -14.12 15.08
CA ARG A 120 -10.08 -15.11 14.48
C ARG A 120 -10.60 -15.79 13.22
N VAL A 121 -11.64 -15.23 12.57
CA VAL A 121 -12.23 -15.76 11.33
C VAL A 121 -11.29 -15.50 10.13
N ARG A 122 -10.39 -14.51 10.24
CA ARG A 122 -9.40 -14.16 9.21
C ARG A 122 -8.60 -15.33 8.65
N GLU A 123 -8.17 -16.29 9.48
CA GLU A 123 -7.35 -17.41 9.00
C GLU A 123 -8.15 -18.30 8.05
N LEU A 124 -9.47 -18.44 8.31
CA LEU A 124 -10.39 -19.12 7.42
C LEU A 124 -10.55 -18.37 6.10
N ILE A 125 -10.70 -17.04 6.13
CA ILE A 125 -10.83 -16.23 4.91
C ILE A 125 -9.57 -16.32 4.05
N ILE A 126 -8.39 -16.19 4.67
CA ILE A 126 -7.10 -16.28 3.96
C ILE A 126 -6.91 -17.67 3.35
N LYS A 127 -7.16 -18.74 4.11
CA LYS A 127 -7.06 -20.11 3.60
C LYS A 127 -8.08 -20.41 2.49
N SER A 128 -9.19 -19.70 2.49
CA SER A 128 -10.26 -19.89 1.52
C SER A 128 -9.94 -19.35 0.14
N ILE A 129 -8.93 -18.48 -0.03
CA ILE A 129 -8.68 -17.76 -1.29
C ILE A 129 -7.46 -18.35 -1.99
N PRO A 130 -7.57 -18.72 -3.29
CA PRO A 130 -6.54 -19.42 -4.03
C PRO A 130 -5.27 -18.59 -4.13
N LYS A 131 -4.16 -19.31 -4.23
CA LYS A 131 -2.83 -18.70 -4.36
C LYS A 131 -2.75 -17.82 -5.61
N SER A 132 -3.38 -18.21 -6.72
CA SER A 132 -3.43 -17.44 -7.97
C SER A 132 -4.00 -16.03 -7.75
N LEU A 133 -5.21 -15.91 -7.20
CA LEU A 133 -5.83 -14.61 -6.93
C LEU A 133 -5.05 -13.81 -5.88
N ARG A 134 -4.59 -14.47 -4.80
CA ARG A 134 -3.78 -13.79 -3.76
C ARG A 134 -2.51 -13.15 -4.32
N THR A 135 -1.92 -13.77 -5.33
CA THR A 135 -0.71 -13.31 -6.01
C THR A 135 -1.03 -12.26 -7.08
N ALA A 136 -2.14 -12.44 -7.79
CA ALA A 136 -2.58 -11.54 -8.86
C ALA A 136 -3.03 -10.17 -8.35
N ILE A 137 -3.60 -10.10 -7.15
CA ILE A 137 -4.12 -8.85 -6.57
C ILE A 137 -3.00 -7.81 -6.39
N PRO A 138 -1.89 -8.09 -5.66
CA PRO A 138 -0.77 -7.18 -5.60
C PRO A 138 -0.20 -6.82 -6.98
N ALA A 139 -0.09 -7.79 -7.90
CA ALA A 139 0.41 -7.51 -9.24
C ALA A 139 -0.50 -6.56 -10.04
N GLY A 140 -1.82 -6.75 -9.98
CA GLY A 140 -2.81 -5.87 -10.61
C GLY A 140 -2.80 -4.47 -10.04
N ILE A 141 -2.67 -4.35 -8.72
CA ILE A 141 -2.47 -3.06 -8.05
C ILE A 141 -1.19 -2.41 -8.55
N GLY A 142 -0.09 -3.17 -8.68
CA GLY A 142 1.15 -2.70 -9.29
C GLY A 142 0.94 -2.12 -10.69
N LEU A 143 0.25 -2.85 -11.58
CA LEU A 143 -0.08 -2.35 -12.92
C LEU A 143 -0.95 -1.09 -12.90
N PHE A 144 -1.89 -0.98 -11.95
CA PHE A 144 -2.69 0.23 -11.74
C PHE A 144 -1.83 1.43 -11.27
N LEU A 145 -0.88 1.21 -10.38
CA LEU A 145 0.08 2.25 -9.98
C LEU A 145 1.01 2.64 -11.14
N ALA A 146 1.37 1.70 -12.01
CA ALA A 146 2.18 1.97 -13.19
C ALA A 146 1.50 2.96 -14.13
N ILE A 147 0.22 2.75 -14.47
CA ILE A 147 -0.52 3.67 -15.35
C ILE A 147 -0.70 5.05 -14.71
N ILE A 148 -0.94 5.13 -13.39
CA ILE A 148 -1.02 6.39 -12.65
C ILE A 148 0.31 7.14 -12.71
N SER A 149 1.41 6.44 -12.44
CA SER A 149 2.75 7.02 -12.46
C SER A 149 3.10 7.59 -13.85
N LEU A 150 2.93 6.78 -14.89
CA LEU A 150 3.23 7.20 -16.26
C LEU A 150 2.38 8.41 -16.68
N LYS A 151 1.11 8.46 -16.26
CA LYS A 151 0.21 9.59 -16.51
C LYS A 151 0.67 10.84 -15.75
N SER A 152 1.02 10.71 -14.46
CA SER A 152 1.48 11.81 -13.61
C SER A 152 2.81 12.41 -14.10
N ALA A 153 3.68 11.58 -14.66
CA ALA A 153 4.93 12.01 -15.30
C ALA A 153 4.73 12.65 -16.69
N GLY A 154 3.53 12.58 -17.27
CA GLY A 154 3.26 13.04 -18.64
C GLY A 154 3.85 12.13 -19.73
N ILE A 155 4.27 10.91 -19.39
CA ILE A 155 4.81 9.92 -20.34
C ILE A 155 3.68 9.33 -21.20
N ILE A 156 2.49 9.17 -20.62
CA ILE A 156 1.28 8.76 -21.34
C ILE A 156 0.20 9.84 -21.24
N ALA A 157 -0.64 9.90 -22.26
CA ALA A 157 -1.79 10.80 -22.36
C ALA A 157 -3.04 10.03 -22.81
N ALA A 158 -4.21 10.59 -22.56
CA ALA A 158 -5.48 10.01 -23.00
C ALA A 158 -5.66 10.19 -24.52
N ASN A 159 -6.19 9.18 -25.19
CA ASN A 159 -6.53 9.24 -26.61
C ASN A 159 -7.94 8.66 -26.84
N PRO A 160 -8.85 9.40 -27.50
CA PRO A 160 -10.22 8.91 -27.71
C PRO A 160 -10.33 7.60 -28.51
N ALA A 161 -9.38 7.30 -29.39
CA ALA A 161 -9.41 6.12 -30.26
C ALA A 161 -8.74 4.87 -29.64
N THR A 162 -7.78 5.07 -28.74
CA THR A 162 -6.93 3.98 -28.19
C THR A 162 -6.93 3.92 -26.66
N PHE A 163 -7.70 4.78 -26.00
CA PHE A 163 -7.66 5.10 -24.57
C PHE A 163 -6.34 5.72 -24.08
N VAL A 164 -5.18 5.23 -24.55
CA VAL A 164 -3.85 5.67 -24.13
C VAL A 164 -2.95 5.91 -25.34
N THR A 165 -2.22 7.02 -25.33
CA THR A 165 -1.16 7.37 -26.29
C THR A 165 0.10 7.83 -25.57
N MET A 166 1.22 7.94 -26.28
CA MET A 166 2.41 8.63 -25.77
C MET A 166 2.12 10.11 -25.52
N GLY A 167 2.57 10.61 -24.39
CA GLY A 167 2.57 12.05 -24.08
C GLY A 167 3.75 12.79 -24.74
N ASP A 168 3.86 14.08 -24.45
CA ASP A 168 4.94 14.92 -24.95
C ASP A 168 6.22 14.73 -24.11
N LEU A 169 7.16 13.94 -24.63
CA LEU A 169 8.43 13.65 -23.97
C LEU A 169 9.43 14.82 -24.00
N HIS A 170 9.14 15.91 -24.72
CA HIS A 170 9.98 17.12 -24.66
C HIS A 170 9.73 17.93 -23.38
N GLN A 171 8.66 17.64 -22.65
CA GLN A 171 8.36 18.31 -21.39
C GLN A 171 9.42 17.97 -20.33
N PRO A 172 9.95 18.98 -19.60
CA PRO A 172 10.95 18.75 -18.55
C PRO A 172 10.50 17.73 -17.50
N ALA A 173 9.20 17.71 -17.15
CA ALA A 173 8.64 16.76 -16.19
C ALA A 173 8.82 15.29 -16.62
N ALA A 174 8.53 14.98 -17.89
CA ALA A 174 8.66 13.62 -18.42
C ALA A 174 10.13 13.18 -18.48
N VAL A 175 11.02 14.06 -18.94
CA VAL A 175 12.47 13.79 -18.99
C VAL A 175 13.03 13.54 -17.60
N MET A 176 12.71 14.43 -16.64
CA MET A 176 13.17 14.28 -15.27
C MET A 176 12.63 13.01 -14.61
N ALA A 177 11.38 12.63 -14.88
CA ALA A 177 10.81 11.39 -14.38
C ALA A 177 11.53 10.14 -14.94
N ILE A 178 11.83 10.13 -16.25
CA ILE A 178 12.61 9.05 -16.88
C ILE A 178 14.00 8.93 -16.26
N ILE A 179 14.71 10.06 -16.11
CA ILE A 179 16.04 10.08 -15.45
C ILE A 179 15.93 9.57 -14.01
N GLY A 180 14.95 10.06 -13.25
CA GLY A 180 14.71 9.61 -11.88
C GLY A 180 14.48 8.10 -11.80
N PHE A 181 13.71 7.54 -12.72
CA PHE A 181 13.44 6.10 -12.74
C PHE A 181 14.70 5.29 -13.03
N LEU A 182 15.47 5.69 -14.06
CA LEU A 182 16.74 5.03 -14.39
C LEU A 182 17.73 5.08 -13.22
N VAL A 183 17.80 6.20 -12.50
CA VAL A 183 18.63 6.33 -11.31
C VAL A 183 18.14 5.42 -10.19
N ILE A 184 16.84 5.35 -9.92
CA ILE A 184 16.29 4.45 -8.89
C ILE A 184 16.66 3.00 -9.21
N VAL A 185 16.46 2.56 -10.45
CA VAL A 185 16.79 1.20 -10.90
C VAL A 185 18.29 0.92 -10.77
N ALA A 186 19.15 1.87 -11.16
CA ALA A 186 20.59 1.74 -11.04
C ALA A 186 21.03 1.63 -9.56
N LEU A 187 20.50 2.49 -8.69
CA LEU A 187 20.79 2.50 -7.26
C LEU A 187 20.30 1.21 -6.58
N ASP A 188 19.12 0.72 -6.94
CA ASP A 188 18.60 -0.56 -6.44
C ASP A 188 19.49 -1.73 -6.87
N LYS A 189 19.90 -1.77 -8.15
CA LYS A 189 20.84 -2.79 -8.64
C LYS A 189 22.18 -2.76 -7.92
N MET A 190 22.65 -1.56 -7.56
CA MET A 190 23.85 -1.33 -6.75
C MET A 190 23.64 -1.59 -5.26
N LYS A 191 22.43 -1.99 -4.84
CA LYS A 191 22.03 -2.26 -3.44
C LYS A 191 22.20 -1.04 -2.53
N VAL A 192 22.00 0.16 -3.06
CA VAL A 192 22.02 1.41 -2.29
C VAL A 192 20.72 1.54 -1.50
N ARG A 193 20.84 1.71 -0.17
CA ARG A 193 19.69 1.88 0.73
C ARG A 193 19.00 3.21 0.45
N GLY A 194 17.67 3.19 0.36
CA GLY A 194 16.88 4.40 0.07
C GLY A 194 16.94 4.85 -1.40
N ALA A 195 17.18 3.94 -2.35
CA ALA A 195 17.18 4.23 -3.79
C ALA A 195 15.97 5.07 -4.24
N LEU A 196 14.77 4.70 -3.78
CA LEU A 196 13.52 5.43 -4.02
C LEU A 196 13.58 6.87 -3.53
N LEU A 197 14.01 7.08 -2.29
CA LEU A 197 14.13 8.41 -1.68
C LEU A 197 15.16 9.27 -2.43
N ILE A 198 16.33 8.70 -2.76
CA ILE A 198 17.38 9.39 -3.50
C ILE A 198 16.86 9.82 -4.88
N GLY A 199 16.10 8.95 -5.56
CA GLY A 199 15.47 9.29 -6.84
C GLY A 199 14.50 10.47 -6.74
N ILE A 200 13.62 10.47 -5.72
CA ILE A 200 12.69 11.58 -5.49
C ILE A 200 13.45 12.88 -5.21
N LEU A 201 14.46 12.83 -4.34
CA LEU A 201 15.26 14.00 -4.01
C LEU A 201 16.03 14.52 -5.23
N LEU A 202 16.61 13.64 -6.05
CA LEU A 202 17.29 14.02 -7.28
C LEU A 202 16.35 14.76 -8.23
N VAL A 203 15.16 14.20 -8.50
CA VAL A 203 14.18 14.85 -9.39
C VAL A 203 13.67 16.16 -8.80
N THR A 204 13.52 16.23 -7.48
CA THR A 204 13.17 17.47 -6.79
C THR A 204 14.28 18.51 -6.89
N VAL A 205 15.55 18.12 -6.81
CA VAL A 205 16.67 19.05 -7.01
C VAL A 205 16.70 19.56 -8.46
N LEU A 206 16.50 18.67 -9.43
CA LEU A 206 16.42 19.04 -10.84
C LEU A 206 15.21 19.95 -11.13
N SER A 207 14.10 19.82 -10.39
CA SER A 207 12.94 20.69 -10.58
C SER A 207 13.17 22.14 -10.16
N PHE A 208 14.09 22.43 -9.23
CA PHE A 208 14.48 23.82 -8.95
C PHE A 208 15.26 24.45 -10.11
N LEU A 209 16.07 23.63 -10.80
CA LEU A 209 16.92 24.09 -11.90
C LEU A 209 16.14 24.25 -13.21
N PHE A 210 15.29 23.28 -13.53
CA PHE A 210 14.65 23.15 -14.84
C PHE A 210 13.12 23.26 -14.79
N GLY A 211 12.51 23.09 -13.62
CA GLY A 211 11.06 23.04 -13.44
C GLY A 211 10.44 24.27 -12.76
N GLY A 212 11.23 25.29 -12.44
CA GLY A 212 10.75 26.51 -11.78
C GLY A 212 10.22 26.29 -10.35
N ASN A 213 10.69 25.25 -9.66
CA ASN A 213 10.25 24.96 -8.30
C ASN A 213 10.76 26.01 -7.30
N HIS A 214 10.02 26.24 -6.21
CA HIS A 214 10.36 27.22 -5.19
C HIS A 214 10.66 26.56 -3.85
N PHE A 215 11.74 27.00 -3.20
CA PHE A 215 12.17 26.44 -1.93
C PHE A 215 11.43 27.09 -0.75
N SER A 216 10.77 26.26 0.06
CA SER A 216 9.88 26.71 1.14
C SER A 216 10.48 26.54 2.55
N GLY A 217 11.78 26.25 2.65
CA GLY A 217 12.49 26.01 3.92
C GLY A 217 12.82 24.54 4.18
N VAL A 218 13.56 24.28 5.27
CA VAL A 218 13.96 22.92 5.70
C VAL A 218 13.15 22.44 6.91
N PHE A 219 13.12 23.27 7.96
CA PHE A 219 12.49 22.95 9.23
C PHE A 219 11.36 23.93 9.52
N ALA A 220 10.22 23.41 9.94
CA ALA A 220 9.11 24.19 10.47
C ALA A 220 8.42 23.39 11.57
N PRO A 221 7.66 24.05 12.48
CA PRO A 221 6.72 23.34 13.32
C PRO A 221 5.79 22.47 12.46
N PRO A 222 5.40 21.28 12.93
CA PRO A 222 4.49 20.41 12.19
C PRO A 222 3.21 21.17 11.79
N PRO A 223 2.77 21.09 10.53
CA PRO A 223 1.53 21.71 10.08
C PRO A 223 0.32 21.26 10.90
N SER A 224 -0.75 22.05 10.87
CA SER A 224 -1.98 21.68 11.58
C SER A 224 -2.63 20.45 10.96
N LEU A 225 -3.00 19.49 11.80
CA LEU A 225 -3.80 18.32 11.43
C LEU A 225 -5.30 18.63 11.38
N ALA A 226 -5.74 19.77 11.91
CA ALA A 226 -7.16 20.12 12.03
C ALA A 226 -7.99 20.01 10.72
N PRO A 227 -7.44 20.32 9.52
CA PRO A 227 -8.18 20.21 8.26
C PRO A 227 -8.56 18.78 7.84
N THR A 228 -7.89 17.75 8.36
CA THR A 228 -8.16 16.34 8.01
C THR A 228 -8.59 15.51 9.22
N PHE A 229 -8.26 15.95 10.43
CA PHE A 229 -8.59 15.27 11.68
C PHE A 229 -10.11 15.13 11.87
N LEU A 230 -10.59 13.89 12.02
CA LEU A 230 -12.01 13.56 12.26
C LEU A 230 -12.99 14.14 11.23
N GLN A 231 -12.54 14.48 10.03
CA GLN A 231 -13.39 14.98 8.93
C GLN A 231 -14.11 13.85 8.17
N LEU A 232 -14.05 12.62 8.68
CA LEU A 232 -14.67 11.45 8.05
C LEU A 232 -16.21 11.51 8.14
N ASP A 233 -16.88 11.10 7.07
CA ASP A 233 -18.33 11.00 7.00
C ASP A 233 -18.79 9.53 6.97
N VAL A 234 -19.07 8.97 8.15
CA VAL A 234 -19.58 7.59 8.28
C VAL A 234 -20.99 7.46 7.70
N LYS A 235 -21.83 8.51 7.80
CA LYS A 235 -23.20 8.44 7.31
C LYS A 235 -23.21 8.38 5.78
N GLY A 236 -22.41 9.22 5.14
CA GLY A 236 -22.18 9.14 3.69
C GLY A 236 -21.61 7.78 3.27
N ALA A 237 -20.68 7.22 4.04
CA ALA A 237 -20.08 5.92 3.78
C ALA A 237 -21.05 4.71 3.89
N LEU A 238 -22.20 4.87 4.54
CA LEU A 238 -23.23 3.82 4.63
C LEU A 238 -24.22 3.81 3.45
N SER A 239 -24.08 4.74 2.50
CA SER A 239 -24.86 4.72 1.26
C SER A 239 -24.55 3.47 0.42
N ILE A 240 -25.53 3.00 -0.36
CA ILE A 240 -25.45 1.72 -1.10
C ILE A 240 -24.21 1.66 -2.02
N GLY A 241 -23.84 2.77 -2.66
CA GLY A 241 -22.64 2.85 -3.50
C GLY A 241 -21.32 2.71 -2.73
N LEU A 242 -21.26 3.19 -1.49
CA LEU A 242 -20.07 3.11 -0.65
C LEU A 242 -19.90 1.78 0.09
N LEU A 243 -20.96 0.97 0.26
CA LEU A 243 -20.82 -0.40 0.78
C LEU A 243 -19.90 -1.27 -0.10
N ASN A 244 -20.00 -1.11 -1.42
CA ASN A 244 -19.08 -1.78 -2.33
C ASN A 244 -17.64 -1.27 -2.16
N VAL A 245 -17.47 0.04 -1.96
CA VAL A 245 -16.16 0.64 -1.70
C VAL A 245 -15.53 0.07 -0.43
N VAL A 246 -16.32 -0.04 0.65
CA VAL A 246 -15.91 -0.69 1.92
C VAL A 246 -15.49 -2.13 1.67
N LEU A 247 -16.26 -2.91 0.92
CA LEU A 247 -15.93 -4.30 0.61
C LEU A 247 -14.60 -4.41 -0.14
N VAL A 248 -14.36 -3.53 -1.10
CA VAL A 248 -13.12 -3.52 -1.89
C VAL A 248 -11.93 -3.14 -1.00
N PHE A 249 -12.05 -2.09 -0.17
CA PHE A 249 -11.02 -1.76 0.82
C PHE A 249 -10.72 -2.97 1.71
N PHE A 250 -11.76 -3.60 2.27
CA PHE A 250 -11.62 -4.74 3.16
C PHE A 250 -10.91 -5.92 2.50
N LEU A 251 -11.28 -6.26 1.25
CA LEU A 251 -10.66 -7.34 0.52
C LEU A 251 -9.19 -7.01 0.19
N VAL A 252 -8.92 -5.84 -0.37
CA VAL A 252 -7.55 -5.43 -0.72
C VAL A 252 -6.66 -5.40 0.52
N GLU A 253 -7.13 -4.79 1.61
CA GLU A 253 -6.43 -4.74 2.91
C GLU A 253 -6.11 -6.13 3.43
N LEU A 254 -7.10 -7.03 3.43
CA LEU A 254 -6.92 -8.39 3.90
C LEU A 254 -5.79 -9.10 3.16
N PHE A 255 -5.70 -8.92 1.85
CA PHE A 255 -4.68 -9.58 1.04
C PHE A 255 -3.32 -8.90 1.13
N ASP A 256 -3.27 -7.58 1.07
CA ASP A 256 -2.04 -6.81 1.09
C ASP A 256 -1.35 -6.96 2.46
N ALA A 257 -2.08 -6.74 3.55
CA ALA A 257 -1.55 -6.88 4.89
C ALA A 257 -1.07 -8.32 5.16
N THR A 258 -1.89 -9.31 4.83
CA THR A 258 -1.52 -10.72 5.06
C THR A 258 -0.33 -11.14 4.20
N GLY A 259 -0.37 -10.83 2.90
CA GLY A 259 0.68 -11.20 1.96
C GLY A 259 2.01 -10.57 2.34
N THR A 260 2.01 -9.28 2.66
CA THR A 260 3.21 -8.56 3.05
C THR A 260 3.75 -9.00 4.40
N LEU A 261 2.90 -9.18 5.42
CA LEU A 261 3.32 -9.71 6.72
C LEU A 261 3.98 -11.08 6.60
N MET A 262 3.35 -12.00 5.86
CA MET A 262 3.90 -13.33 5.63
C MET A 262 5.19 -13.29 4.81
N GLY A 263 5.24 -12.47 3.76
CA GLY A 263 6.42 -12.31 2.91
C GLY A 263 7.63 -11.77 3.68
N VAL A 264 7.42 -10.74 4.52
CA VAL A 264 8.49 -10.18 5.36
C VAL A 264 8.87 -11.14 6.48
N ALA A 265 7.91 -11.79 7.14
CA ALA A 265 8.19 -12.78 8.19
C ALA A 265 8.99 -13.98 7.65
N GLN A 266 8.69 -14.44 6.44
CA GLN A 266 9.46 -15.49 5.76
C GLN A 266 10.90 -15.05 5.50
N ARG A 267 11.10 -13.83 4.97
CA ARG A 267 12.45 -13.26 4.76
C ARG A 267 13.21 -13.02 6.07
N ALA A 268 12.49 -12.85 7.18
CA ALA A 268 13.05 -12.69 8.51
C ALA A 268 13.44 -14.00 9.19
N GLY A 269 13.06 -15.15 8.63
CA GLY A 269 13.18 -16.44 9.32
C GLY A 269 12.30 -16.52 10.57
N LEU A 270 11.19 -15.76 10.61
CA LEU A 270 10.26 -15.70 11.74
C LEU A 270 9.03 -16.60 11.55
N MET A 271 9.07 -17.46 10.52
CA MET A 271 8.04 -18.46 10.25
C MET A 271 8.44 -19.78 10.92
N LYS A 272 7.54 -20.37 11.72
CA LYS A 272 7.69 -21.71 12.30
C LYS A 272 6.71 -22.66 11.64
N GLU A 273 7.21 -23.76 11.08
CA GLU A 273 6.38 -24.77 10.37
C GLU A 273 5.50 -24.15 9.27
N GLY A 274 6.01 -23.12 8.58
CA GLY A 274 5.25 -22.41 7.54
C GLY A 274 4.12 -21.51 8.07
N LYS A 275 4.05 -21.28 9.39
CA LYS A 275 3.09 -20.39 10.05
C LYS A 275 3.79 -19.30 10.84
N MET A 276 3.06 -18.22 11.09
CA MET A 276 3.55 -17.07 11.84
C MET A 276 2.91 -17.07 13.23
N ASP A 277 3.67 -17.40 14.27
CA ASP A 277 3.17 -17.63 15.64
C ASP A 277 2.28 -16.50 16.17
N ARG A 278 2.69 -15.24 15.91
CA ARG A 278 2.04 -14.03 16.42
C ARG A 278 1.25 -13.28 15.34
N LEU A 279 0.82 -13.98 14.31
CA LEU A 279 0.11 -13.39 13.15
C LEU A 279 -1.15 -12.62 13.57
N ASN A 280 -1.91 -13.11 14.55
CA ASN A 280 -3.10 -12.42 15.06
C ASN A 280 -2.77 -11.07 15.70
N LYS A 281 -1.69 -10.99 16.48
CA LYS A 281 -1.24 -9.72 17.06
C LYS A 281 -0.79 -8.74 15.99
N ALA A 282 -0.10 -9.24 14.96
CA ALA A 282 0.36 -8.42 13.85
C ALA A 282 -0.81 -7.81 13.06
N LEU A 283 -1.87 -8.58 12.75
CA LEU A 283 -3.05 -7.98 12.10
C LEU A 283 -3.89 -7.10 13.02
N MET A 284 -3.94 -7.38 14.32
CA MET A 284 -4.58 -6.43 15.23
C MET A 284 -3.85 -5.09 15.22
N ALA A 285 -2.52 -5.09 15.17
CA ALA A 285 -1.73 -3.87 15.04
C ALA A 285 -2.02 -3.15 13.73
N ASP A 286 -2.07 -3.89 12.62
CA ASP A 286 -2.43 -3.39 11.28
C ASP A 286 -3.85 -2.78 11.24
N SER A 287 -4.87 -3.53 11.69
CA SER A 287 -6.26 -3.05 11.79
C SER A 287 -6.39 -1.78 12.62
N THR A 288 -5.70 -1.74 13.77
CA THR A 288 -5.73 -0.58 14.66
C THR A 288 -5.07 0.63 14.01
N ALA A 289 -4.02 0.41 13.22
CA ALA A 289 -3.36 1.45 12.44
C ALA A 289 -4.28 2.01 11.35
N ILE A 290 -5.11 1.18 10.70
CA ILE A 290 -6.12 1.63 9.73
C ILE A 290 -7.15 2.54 10.41
N VAL A 291 -7.68 2.10 11.56
CA VAL A 291 -8.63 2.91 12.33
C VAL A 291 -7.97 4.23 12.75
N ALA A 292 -6.77 4.21 13.33
CA ALA A 292 -6.06 5.42 13.72
C ALA A 292 -5.78 6.33 12.50
N GLY A 293 -5.34 5.78 11.37
CA GLY A 293 -5.06 6.53 10.15
C GLY A 293 -6.28 7.22 9.56
N SER A 294 -7.42 6.53 9.51
CA SER A 294 -8.68 7.12 9.03
C SER A 294 -9.19 8.24 9.93
N LEU A 295 -9.02 8.13 11.26
CA LEU A 295 -9.34 9.21 12.21
C LEU A 295 -8.42 10.43 12.05
N LEU A 296 -7.13 10.22 11.76
CA LEU A 296 -6.16 11.28 11.50
C LEU A 296 -6.35 11.94 10.13
N GLY A 297 -7.11 11.30 9.23
CA GLY A 297 -7.39 11.79 7.89
C GLY A 297 -6.33 11.38 6.86
N THR A 298 -5.87 10.14 6.93
CA THR A 298 -5.13 9.48 5.85
C THR A 298 -5.86 8.21 5.39
N SER A 299 -5.54 7.74 4.18
CA SER A 299 -5.99 6.45 3.67
C SER A 299 -5.49 5.29 4.54
N SER A 300 -6.05 4.11 4.27
CA SER A 300 -5.75 2.87 4.97
C SER A 300 -4.25 2.58 5.06
N THR A 301 -3.81 2.17 6.25
CA THR A 301 -2.42 1.77 6.50
C THR A 301 -2.26 0.27 6.38
N THR A 302 -1.07 -0.18 6.00
CA THR A 302 -0.78 -1.61 5.86
C THR A 302 0.69 -1.89 6.11
N ALA A 303 1.05 -3.16 6.22
CA ALA A 303 2.41 -3.62 6.37
C ALA A 303 3.23 -3.34 5.10
N TYR A 304 4.45 -2.84 5.26
CA TYR A 304 5.31 -2.46 4.14
C TYR A 304 6.31 -3.56 3.78
N ILE A 305 6.36 -3.92 2.50
CA ILE A 305 7.26 -4.95 1.95
C ILE A 305 8.73 -4.51 2.04
N GLU A 306 8.96 -3.21 2.08
CA GLU A 306 10.23 -2.53 2.31
C GLU A 306 10.88 -2.94 3.64
N SER A 307 10.08 -3.40 4.60
CA SER A 307 10.58 -3.99 5.85
C SER A 307 11.50 -5.19 5.61
N ALA A 308 11.41 -5.84 4.43
CA ALA A 308 12.35 -6.86 4.02
C ALA A 308 13.81 -6.37 4.00
N ALA A 309 14.07 -5.09 3.69
CA ALA A 309 15.42 -4.54 3.66
C ALA A 309 16.03 -4.43 5.08
N GLY A 310 15.27 -3.93 6.07
CA GLY A 310 15.75 -3.88 7.45
C GLY A 310 15.87 -5.26 8.07
N VAL A 311 14.96 -6.17 7.73
CA VAL A 311 15.06 -7.57 8.13
C VAL A 311 16.32 -8.23 7.54
N GLN A 312 16.67 -7.98 6.29
CA GLN A 312 17.93 -8.44 5.70
C GLN A 312 19.16 -7.80 6.37
N ALA A 313 19.03 -6.58 6.90
CA ALA A 313 20.05 -5.93 7.71
C ALA A 313 20.16 -6.48 9.16
N GLY A 314 19.35 -7.49 9.52
CA GLY A 314 19.42 -8.19 10.81
C GLY A 314 18.29 -7.87 11.78
N GLY A 315 17.28 -7.08 11.38
CA GLY A 315 16.10 -6.81 12.22
C GLY A 315 15.26 -8.07 12.45
N ARG A 316 14.98 -8.40 13.71
CA ARG A 316 14.21 -9.58 14.11
C ARG A 316 13.09 -9.28 15.08
N THR A 317 13.11 -8.13 15.74
CA THR A 317 12.17 -7.81 16.82
C THR A 317 11.42 -6.51 16.58
N GLY A 318 10.44 -6.24 17.44
CA GLY A 318 9.70 -5.01 17.46
C GLY A 318 10.51 -3.76 17.75
N LEU A 319 11.75 -3.89 18.27
CA LEU A 319 12.64 -2.75 18.46
C LEU A 319 12.98 -2.06 17.12
N THR A 320 13.12 -2.85 16.05
CA THR A 320 13.23 -2.33 14.66
C THR A 320 12.03 -1.44 14.32
N ALA A 321 10.80 -1.89 14.64
CA ALA A 321 9.59 -1.12 14.40
C ALA A 321 9.52 0.15 15.27
N VAL A 322 9.89 0.09 16.54
CA VAL A 322 9.98 1.28 17.40
C VAL A 322 10.93 2.33 16.81
N ALA A 323 12.09 1.90 16.29
CA ALA A 323 13.03 2.82 15.63
C ALA A 323 12.42 3.50 14.40
N ILE A 324 11.69 2.75 13.56
CA ILE A 324 10.97 3.29 12.41
C ILE A 324 9.92 4.33 12.86
N ALA A 325 9.13 4.01 13.89
CA ALA A 325 8.10 4.91 14.41
C ALA A 325 8.68 6.24 14.89
N VAL A 326 9.81 6.18 15.63
CA VAL A 326 10.53 7.39 16.06
C VAL A 326 11.00 8.21 14.87
N LEU A 327 11.55 7.58 13.83
CA LEU A 327 11.99 8.28 12.62
C LEU A 327 10.83 8.98 11.90
N PHE A 328 9.64 8.36 11.80
CA PHE A 328 8.45 9.03 11.26
C PHE A 328 8.00 10.22 12.11
N LEU A 329 8.08 10.12 13.44
CA LEU A 329 7.77 11.27 14.31
C LEU A 329 8.78 12.41 14.13
N LEU A 330 10.07 12.09 13.95
CA LEU A 330 11.10 13.08 13.65
C LEU A 330 10.86 13.74 12.29
N CYS A 331 10.25 13.04 11.33
CA CYS A 331 9.90 13.62 10.04
C CYS A 331 8.86 14.75 10.15
N LEU A 332 8.09 14.85 11.23
CA LEU A 332 7.12 15.94 11.39
C LEU A 332 7.78 17.33 11.36
N PHE A 333 9.06 17.43 11.74
CA PHE A 333 9.81 18.69 11.75
C PHE A 333 10.39 19.07 10.38
N ILE A 334 10.40 18.16 9.41
CA ILE A 334 10.88 18.40 8.02
C ILE A 334 9.71 18.62 7.04
N ALA A 335 8.53 18.99 7.53
CA ALA A 335 7.35 19.21 6.71
C ALA A 335 7.54 20.14 5.50
N PRO A 336 8.29 21.27 5.59
CA PRO A 336 8.51 22.15 4.45
C PRO A 336 9.19 21.45 3.27
N LEU A 337 10.07 20.47 3.54
CA LEU A 337 10.72 19.70 2.47
C LEU A 337 9.72 18.86 1.68
N ALA A 338 8.68 18.35 2.33
CA ALA A 338 7.66 17.56 1.65
C ALA A 338 6.75 18.40 0.75
N GLY A 339 6.43 19.63 1.16
CA GLY A 339 5.62 20.55 0.35
C GLY A 339 6.27 20.99 -0.96
N VAL A 340 7.60 20.89 -1.06
CA VAL A 340 8.36 21.31 -2.24
C VAL A 340 8.51 20.18 -3.29
N VAL A 341 8.19 18.94 -2.95
CA VAL A 341 8.31 17.82 -3.90
C VAL A 341 7.19 17.89 -4.94
N PRO A 342 7.49 18.12 -6.25
CA PRO A 342 6.46 18.15 -7.27
C PRO A 342 5.93 16.74 -7.55
N ALA A 343 4.70 16.63 -8.05
CA ALA A 343 4.05 15.32 -8.29
C ALA A 343 4.84 14.44 -9.28
N TYR A 344 5.45 15.02 -10.32
CA TYR A 344 6.28 14.24 -11.26
C TYR A 344 7.60 13.75 -10.65
N ALA A 345 8.03 14.27 -9.48
CA ALA A 345 9.21 13.74 -8.77
C ALA A 345 8.92 12.45 -8.01
N THR A 346 7.66 12.19 -7.64
CA THR A 346 7.23 10.96 -6.98
C THR A 346 6.87 9.84 -7.96
N ALA A 347 6.49 10.20 -9.20
CA ALA A 347 6.14 9.24 -10.24
C ALA A 347 7.20 8.15 -10.47
N PRO A 348 8.52 8.43 -10.58
CA PRO A 348 9.52 7.40 -10.81
C PRO A 348 9.58 6.33 -9.71
N ALA A 349 9.44 6.77 -8.46
CA ALA A 349 9.38 5.87 -7.31
C ALA A 349 8.13 4.99 -7.36
N LEU A 350 6.98 5.58 -7.68
CA LEU A 350 5.73 4.85 -7.88
C LEU A 350 5.83 3.80 -9.00
N PHE A 351 6.49 4.13 -10.11
CA PHE A 351 6.68 3.22 -11.23
C PHE A 351 7.60 2.06 -10.86
N PHE A 352 8.67 2.33 -10.10
CA PHE A 352 9.56 1.29 -9.62
C PHE A 352 8.87 0.33 -8.65
N VAL A 353 8.09 0.85 -7.69
CA VAL A 353 7.27 0.02 -6.78
C VAL A 353 6.29 -0.84 -7.56
N ALA A 354 5.64 -0.30 -8.59
CA ALA A 354 4.78 -1.07 -9.48
C ALA A 354 5.54 -2.24 -10.14
N CYS A 355 6.76 -2.02 -10.65
CA CYS A 355 7.59 -3.10 -11.20
C CYS A 355 7.89 -4.20 -10.17
N LEU A 356 8.14 -3.83 -8.91
CA LEU A 356 8.36 -4.80 -7.83
C LEU A 356 7.11 -5.63 -7.53
N MET A 357 5.92 -5.03 -7.56
CA MET A 357 4.65 -5.72 -7.29
C MET A 357 4.27 -6.68 -8.43
N VAL A 358 4.55 -6.32 -9.68
CA VAL A 358 4.29 -7.18 -10.85
C VAL A 358 5.12 -8.48 -10.81
N ARG A 359 6.26 -8.48 -10.12
CA ARG A 359 7.09 -9.68 -9.93
C ARG A 359 6.32 -10.83 -9.28
N GLU A 360 5.30 -10.54 -8.47
CA GLU A 360 4.49 -11.57 -7.82
C GLU A 360 3.87 -12.54 -8.83
N LEU A 361 3.59 -12.12 -10.07
CA LEU A 361 3.07 -13.00 -11.14
C LEU A 361 3.94 -14.25 -11.41
N VAL A 362 5.23 -14.24 -11.02
CA VAL A 362 6.12 -15.42 -11.09
C VAL A 362 5.62 -16.58 -10.20
N HIS A 363 4.82 -16.30 -9.17
CA HIS A 363 4.30 -17.30 -8.23
C HIS A 363 2.97 -17.93 -8.66
N ILE A 364 2.40 -17.50 -9.78
CA ILE A 364 1.23 -18.11 -10.42
C ILE A 364 1.66 -19.44 -11.05
N ASP A 365 0.79 -20.44 -10.93
CA ASP A 365 0.93 -21.68 -11.69
C ASP A 365 0.46 -21.41 -13.12
N TRP A 366 1.41 -21.29 -14.04
CA TRP A 366 1.14 -20.96 -15.44
C TRP A 366 0.71 -22.17 -16.27
N ASP A 367 0.93 -23.39 -15.77
CA ASP A 367 0.56 -24.63 -16.46
C ASP A 367 -0.94 -24.94 -16.28
N ASP A 368 -1.57 -24.48 -15.19
CA ASP A 368 -3.01 -24.60 -14.98
C ASP A 368 -3.78 -23.36 -15.47
N THR A 369 -4.47 -23.50 -16.61
CA THR A 369 -5.31 -22.44 -17.19
C THR A 369 -6.42 -21.95 -16.25
N THR A 370 -6.92 -22.81 -15.35
CA THR A 370 -7.96 -22.46 -14.37
C THR A 370 -7.42 -21.60 -13.22
N GLU A 371 -6.10 -21.45 -13.11
CA GLU A 371 -5.41 -20.58 -12.15
C GLU A 371 -4.84 -19.33 -12.84
N CYS A 372 -4.16 -19.49 -13.97
CA CYS A 372 -3.45 -18.38 -14.61
C CYS A 372 -4.39 -17.38 -15.31
N VAL A 373 -5.48 -17.84 -15.94
CA VAL A 373 -6.42 -16.94 -16.63
C VAL A 373 -7.14 -16.00 -15.65
N PRO A 374 -7.74 -16.47 -14.53
CA PRO A 374 -8.32 -15.58 -13.54
C PRO A 374 -7.32 -14.60 -12.94
N ALA A 375 -6.08 -15.05 -12.72
CA ALA A 375 -5.02 -14.19 -12.21
C ALA A 375 -4.67 -13.07 -13.19
N VAL A 376 -4.50 -13.39 -14.48
CA VAL A 376 -4.21 -12.38 -15.52
C VAL A 376 -5.39 -11.42 -15.71
N ILE A 377 -6.62 -11.92 -15.71
CA ILE A 377 -7.83 -11.08 -15.77
C ILE A 377 -7.85 -10.10 -14.59
N THR A 378 -7.62 -10.61 -13.37
CA THR A 378 -7.55 -9.79 -12.16
C THR A 378 -6.51 -8.68 -12.34
N ALA A 379 -5.32 -9.01 -12.84
CA ALA A 379 -4.23 -8.06 -12.95
C ALA A 379 -4.44 -7.00 -14.04
N LEU A 380 -4.93 -7.39 -15.22
CA LEU A 380 -5.08 -6.49 -16.37
C LEU A 380 -6.31 -5.59 -16.29
N VAL A 381 -7.40 -6.08 -15.71
CA VAL A 381 -8.66 -5.31 -15.64
C VAL A 381 -8.48 -4.09 -14.74
N MET A 382 -7.69 -4.17 -13.66
CA MET A 382 -7.46 -3.04 -12.74
C MET A 382 -6.96 -1.76 -13.46
N PRO A 383 -5.83 -1.77 -14.19
CA PRO A 383 -5.37 -0.57 -14.91
C PRO A 383 -6.30 -0.17 -16.06
N PHE A 384 -6.85 -1.13 -16.81
CA PHE A 384 -7.64 -0.81 -18.00
C PHE A 384 -9.04 -0.28 -17.70
N THR A 385 -9.63 -0.66 -16.57
CA THR A 385 -10.89 -0.10 -16.10
C THR A 385 -10.69 1.02 -15.07
N TYR A 386 -9.42 1.32 -14.75
CA TYR A 386 -9.03 2.27 -13.71
C TYR A 386 -9.73 2.00 -12.35
N SER A 387 -10.04 0.72 -12.08
CA SER A 387 -10.86 0.27 -10.96
C SER A 387 -10.34 -1.05 -10.39
N ILE A 388 -9.82 -1.00 -9.18
CA ILE A 388 -9.39 -2.20 -8.44
C ILE A 388 -10.58 -3.12 -8.18
N ALA A 389 -11.74 -2.53 -7.88
CA ALA A 389 -12.99 -3.27 -7.64
C ALA A 389 -13.37 -4.17 -8.83
N ASN A 390 -13.25 -3.64 -10.06
CA ASN A 390 -13.62 -4.38 -11.27
C ASN A 390 -12.62 -5.49 -11.58
N GLY A 391 -11.33 -5.26 -11.31
CA GLY A 391 -10.31 -6.30 -11.39
C GLY A 391 -10.57 -7.46 -10.42
N LEU A 392 -10.88 -7.15 -9.16
CA LEU A 392 -11.27 -8.17 -8.19
C LEU A 392 -12.53 -8.92 -8.62
N ALA A 393 -13.58 -8.19 -9.02
CA ALA A 393 -14.85 -8.76 -9.43
C ALA A 393 -14.67 -9.80 -10.55
N LEU A 394 -14.06 -9.39 -11.67
CA LEU A 394 -13.84 -10.28 -12.81
C LEU A 394 -12.85 -11.40 -12.48
N GLY A 395 -11.88 -11.16 -11.60
CA GLY A 395 -10.98 -12.19 -11.09
C GLY A 395 -11.69 -13.31 -10.34
N PHE A 396 -12.48 -12.97 -9.32
CA PHE A 396 -13.22 -13.97 -8.53
C PHE A 396 -14.30 -14.67 -9.36
N ILE A 397 -15.02 -13.94 -10.22
CA ILE A 397 -16.04 -14.51 -11.10
C ILE A 397 -15.42 -15.49 -12.10
N SER A 398 -14.32 -15.11 -12.76
CA SER A 398 -13.65 -15.99 -13.72
C SER A 398 -13.06 -17.23 -13.05
N TYR A 399 -12.46 -17.09 -11.86
CA TYR A 399 -11.96 -18.24 -11.09
C TYR A 399 -13.08 -19.22 -10.74
N ALA A 400 -14.17 -18.71 -10.14
CA ALA A 400 -15.31 -19.53 -9.76
C ALA A 400 -15.96 -20.19 -10.99
N GLY A 401 -16.18 -19.43 -12.06
CA GLY A 401 -16.78 -19.91 -13.31
C GLY A 401 -15.93 -20.98 -13.99
N LEU A 402 -14.61 -20.79 -14.12
CA LEU A 402 -13.73 -21.79 -14.76
C LEU A 402 -13.67 -23.08 -13.95
N LYS A 403 -13.58 -23.00 -12.61
CA LYS A 403 -13.60 -24.20 -11.76
C LYS A 403 -14.97 -24.89 -11.77
N LEU A 404 -16.08 -24.16 -11.98
CA LEU A 404 -17.40 -24.74 -12.23
C LEU A 404 -17.41 -25.56 -13.52
N LEU A 405 -17.01 -24.92 -14.62
CA LEU A 405 -17.13 -25.47 -15.97
C LEU A 405 -16.16 -26.64 -16.21
N THR A 406 -15.05 -26.68 -15.49
CA THR A 406 -14.06 -27.77 -15.56
C THR A 406 -14.33 -28.91 -14.56
N GLY A 407 -15.44 -28.86 -13.81
CA GLY A 407 -15.81 -29.90 -12.84
C GLY A 407 -15.01 -29.88 -11.54
N ARG A 408 -14.15 -28.88 -11.33
CA ARG A 408 -13.29 -28.70 -10.15
C ARG A 408 -13.96 -27.88 -9.04
N VAL A 409 -15.26 -28.06 -8.85
CA VAL A 409 -16.08 -27.28 -7.89
C VAL A 409 -15.57 -27.40 -6.46
N LYS A 410 -15.01 -28.56 -6.10
CA LYS A 410 -14.49 -28.87 -4.75
C LYS A 410 -13.22 -28.09 -4.40
N ASP A 411 -12.51 -27.57 -5.40
CA ASP A 411 -11.30 -26.77 -5.19
C ASP A 411 -11.64 -25.32 -4.78
N VAL A 412 -12.90 -24.92 -4.95
CA VAL A 412 -13.38 -23.57 -4.65
C VAL A 412 -14.07 -23.56 -3.29
N SER A 413 -13.56 -22.73 -2.38
CA SER A 413 -14.19 -22.53 -1.08
C SER A 413 -15.56 -21.84 -1.20
N VAL A 414 -16.45 -22.09 -0.23
CA VAL A 414 -17.76 -21.43 -0.15
C VAL A 414 -17.63 -19.90 -0.12
N VAL A 415 -16.56 -19.38 0.50
CA VAL A 415 -16.29 -17.94 0.59
C VAL A 415 -16.10 -17.33 -0.80
N ILE A 416 -15.37 -18.00 -1.70
CA ILE A 416 -15.18 -17.52 -3.08
C ILE A 416 -16.51 -17.52 -3.83
N TRP A 417 -17.34 -18.55 -3.67
CA TRP A 417 -18.65 -18.58 -4.31
C TRP A 417 -19.52 -17.39 -3.89
N ILE A 418 -19.52 -17.07 -2.60
CA ILE A 418 -20.26 -15.91 -2.08
C ILE A 418 -19.70 -14.61 -2.67
N ILE A 419 -18.37 -14.42 -2.65
CA ILE A 419 -17.73 -13.22 -3.20
C ILE A 419 -18.01 -13.08 -4.70
N ALA A 420 -17.86 -14.16 -5.47
CA ALA A 420 -18.15 -14.18 -6.89
C ALA A 420 -19.62 -13.87 -7.18
N ALA A 421 -20.56 -14.42 -6.39
CA ALA A 421 -21.98 -14.13 -6.53
C ALA A 421 -22.33 -12.66 -6.23
N ILE A 422 -21.73 -12.08 -5.19
CA ILE A 422 -21.91 -10.66 -4.83
C ILE A 422 -21.41 -9.76 -5.97
N PHE A 423 -20.21 -10.04 -6.49
CA PHE A 423 -19.65 -9.27 -7.61
C PHE A 423 -20.42 -9.48 -8.91
N LEU A 424 -20.91 -10.68 -9.17
CA LEU A 424 -21.72 -10.98 -10.34
C LEU A 424 -23.05 -10.22 -10.28
N PHE A 425 -23.71 -10.23 -9.12
CA PHE A 425 -24.92 -9.45 -8.88
C PHE A 425 -24.66 -7.96 -9.12
N LYS A 426 -23.53 -7.43 -8.62
CA LYS A 426 -23.13 -6.05 -8.86
C LYS A 426 -23.01 -5.75 -10.35
N LEU A 427 -22.23 -6.53 -11.10
CA LEU A 427 -22.01 -6.30 -12.53
C LEU A 427 -23.30 -6.37 -13.35
N ILE A 428 -24.19 -7.33 -13.05
CA ILE A 428 -25.43 -7.52 -13.80
C ILE A 428 -26.47 -6.44 -13.44
N TYR A 429 -26.64 -6.12 -12.15
CA TYR A 429 -27.74 -5.29 -11.70
C TYR A 429 -27.39 -3.79 -11.64
N LEU A 430 -26.15 -3.45 -11.30
CA LEU A 430 -25.70 -2.06 -11.18
C LEU A 430 -25.03 -1.55 -12.47
N GLY A 431 -24.71 -2.43 -13.42
CA GLY A 431 -24.13 -2.04 -14.72
C GLY A 431 -22.69 -1.50 -14.63
N GLU A 432 -22.00 -1.77 -13.51
CA GLU A 432 -20.64 -1.30 -13.20
C GLU A 432 -19.70 -2.39 -12.67
#